data_AF-A0A7U6Y6I0-F1
#
_entry.id   AF-A0A7U6Y6I0-F1
#
_cell.length_a   1.000
_cell.length_b   1.000
_cell.length_c   1.000
_cell.angle_alpha   90.00
_cell.angle_beta   90.00
_cell.angle_gamma   90.00
#
_symmetry.space_group_name_H-M   'P 1'
#
loop_
_entity.id
_entity.type
_entity.pdbx_description
1 polymer ?
#
loop_
_entity_poly.entity_id
_entity_poly.type
_entity_poly.pdbx_seq_one_letter_code
_entity_poly.pdbx_strand_id
1 'polypeptide(L)'
;MNYDWDEAKRRANLDKHGVDFERAERFASMSKIQRKPKAVPATFRDDDDIPEWTAADFKRARPASQVVPEIVAEYRRGRGPQKTPTKRLVSLRLSQEVLDHFKATGPGWQTRIDTALKKVVGRSGRKSKNVHG
;
A
#
# COMPACT_ATOMS: atom_id res chain seq x y z
N MET A 1 11.91 -6.62 18.99
CA MET A 1 10.90 -7.16 18.07
C MET A 1 11.42 -6.95 16.65
N ASN A 2 11.93 -7.99 15.99
CA ASN A 2 12.50 -7.86 14.65
C ASN A 2 11.37 -7.98 13.61
N TYR A 3 11.05 -6.85 12.98
CA TYR A 3 10.15 -6.81 11.83
C TYR A 3 10.90 -7.36 10.61
N ASP A 4 10.59 -8.59 10.20
CA ASP A 4 11.08 -9.18 8.95
C ASP A 4 10.34 -8.52 7.78
N TRP A 5 11.00 -7.57 7.10
CA TRP A 5 10.43 -6.83 5.97
C TRP A 5 10.79 -7.51 4.64
N ASP A 6 9.82 -7.52 3.71
CA ASP A 6 9.97 -8.10 2.37
C ASP A 6 10.87 -7.22 1.48
N GLU A 7 12.08 -7.70 1.18
CA GLU A 7 13.11 -7.06 0.34
C GLU A 7 12.58 -6.66 -1.06
N ALA A 8 11.55 -7.33 -1.58
CA ALA A 8 10.93 -6.94 -2.84
C ALA A 8 10.19 -5.59 -2.73
N LYS A 9 9.60 -5.29 -1.56
CA LYS A 9 9.00 -3.98 -1.30
C LYS A 9 10.05 -2.89 -1.15
N ARG A 10 11.18 -3.20 -0.51
CA ARG A 10 12.31 -2.29 -0.38
C ARG A 10 12.83 -1.85 -1.75
N ARG A 11 13.08 -2.81 -2.64
CA ARG A 11 13.56 -2.55 -4.00
C ARG A 11 12.56 -1.73 -4.83
N ALA A 12 11.27 -2.01 -4.70
CA ALA A 12 10.23 -1.23 -5.39
C ALA A 12 10.10 0.21 -4.88
N ASN A 13 10.38 0.46 -3.59
CA ASN A 13 10.40 1.82 -3.03
C ASN A 13 11.64 2.60 -3.44
N LEU A 14 12.80 1.94 -3.46
CA LEU A 14 14.06 2.50 -3.99
C LEU A 14 13.89 2.94 -5.45
N ASP A 15 13.25 2.11 -6.28
CA ASP A 15 13.02 2.38 -7.70
C ASP A 15 12.05 3.56 -7.93
N LYS A 16 10.99 3.67 -7.10
CA LYS A 16 9.96 4.70 -7.27
C LYS A 16 10.28 6.05 -6.64
N HIS A 17 11.02 6.05 -5.54
CA HIS A 17 11.17 7.22 -4.70
C HIS A 17 12.63 7.53 -4.34
N GLY A 18 13.58 6.65 -4.68
CA GLY A 18 15.01 6.86 -4.42
C GLY A 18 15.39 6.84 -2.94
N VAL A 19 14.49 6.41 -2.04
CA VAL A 19 14.71 6.37 -0.59
C VAL A 19 14.38 5.00 -0.03
N ASP A 20 15.22 4.53 0.90
CA ASP A 20 15.13 3.25 1.59
C ASP A 20 14.63 3.41 3.04
N PHE A 21 13.97 2.39 3.58
CA PHE A 21 13.42 2.35 4.94
C PHE A 21 14.42 1.84 5.99
N GLU A 22 15.48 1.13 5.60
CA GLU A 22 16.62 0.75 6.47
C GLU A 22 17.57 1.94 6.77
N ARG A 23 16.98 3.11 7.02
CA ARG A 23 17.67 4.26 7.62
C ARG A 23 16.83 4.89 8.73
N ALA A 24 16.00 4.08 9.41
CA ALA A 24 15.20 4.54 10.55
C ALA A 24 16.07 5.03 11.73
N GLU A 25 17.26 4.46 11.97
CA GLU A 25 18.15 4.92 13.04
C GLU A 25 18.97 6.19 12.71
N ARG A 26 18.94 6.66 11.46
CA ARG A 26 19.52 7.97 11.11
C ARG A 26 18.51 9.11 11.08
N PHE A 27 17.23 8.85 11.36
CA PHE A 27 16.27 9.92 11.63
C PHE A 27 16.41 10.49 13.05
N ALA A 28 16.85 9.67 14.02
CA ALA A 28 17.09 10.12 15.40
C ALA A 28 18.42 10.90 15.56
N SER A 29 19.38 10.72 14.65
CA SER A 29 20.72 11.34 14.74
C SER A 29 20.96 12.47 13.70
N MET A 30 20.12 12.62 12.68
CA MET A 30 20.15 13.81 11.82
C MET A 30 19.34 14.93 12.46
N SER A 31 19.91 15.55 13.50
CA SER A 31 19.57 16.92 13.82
C SER A 31 19.71 17.76 12.54
N LYS A 32 18.63 18.46 12.18
CA LYS A 32 18.44 19.25 10.96
C LYS A 32 18.15 18.45 9.68
N ILE A 33 17.04 17.70 9.66
CA ILE A 33 16.16 17.85 8.50
C ILE A 33 15.66 19.30 8.54
N GLN A 34 16.35 20.19 7.86
CA GLN A 34 15.76 21.47 7.49
C GLN A 34 14.66 21.15 6.47
N ARG A 35 13.50 20.71 6.95
CA ARG A 35 12.26 20.88 6.20
C ARG A 35 12.22 22.37 5.96
N LYS A 36 12.53 22.82 4.73
CA LYS A 36 12.08 24.15 4.35
C LYS A 36 10.59 24.13 4.68
N PRO A 37 10.09 24.96 5.62
CA PRO A 37 8.66 25.03 5.82
C PRO A 37 8.11 25.30 4.42
N LYS A 38 7.23 24.42 3.94
CA LYS A 38 6.51 24.73 2.70
C LYS A 38 5.90 26.08 3.00
N ALA A 39 6.36 27.13 2.30
CA ALA A 39 5.96 28.50 2.58
C ALA A 39 4.45 28.48 2.62
N VAL A 40 3.90 28.58 3.82
CA VAL A 40 2.47 28.65 4.00
C VAL A 40 2.15 30.01 3.39
N PRO A 41 1.34 30.09 2.32
CA PRO A 41 1.02 31.39 1.76
C PRO A 41 0.48 32.25 2.90
N ALA A 42 0.84 33.54 2.92
CA ALA A 42 0.49 34.49 4.00
C ALA A 42 -1.04 34.65 4.25
N THR A 43 -1.85 33.88 3.54
CA THR A 43 -3.30 33.71 3.71
C THR A 43 -3.68 32.63 4.72
N PHE A 44 -2.72 31.93 5.35
CA PHE A 44 -3.02 31.06 6.47
C PHE A 44 -3.35 31.94 7.67
N ARG A 45 -4.63 31.98 8.04
CA ARG A 45 -5.08 32.61 9.28
C ARG A 45 -4.45 31.86 10.45
N ASP A 46 -4.00 32.58 11.47
CA ASP A 46 -3.59 31.95 12.71
C ASP A 46 -4.77 31.13 13.26
N ASP A 47 -4.50 30.02 13.94
CA ASP A 47 -5.56 29.14 14.44
C ASP A 47 -6.56 29.91 15.35
N ASP A 48 -6.08 30.98 16.01
CA ASP A 48 -6.86 31.90 16.85
C ASP A 48 -7.89 32.75 16.06
N ASP A 49 -7.70 32.93 14.75
CA ASP A 49 -8.61 33.68 13.86
C ASP A 49 -9.71 32.78 13.25
N ILE A 50 -9.68 31.47 13.51
CA ILE A 50 -10.68 30.52 13.02
C ILE A 50 -11.85 30.49 14.01
N PRO A 51 -13.06 30.92 13.63
CA PRO A 51 -14.19 30.87 14.54
C PRO A 51 -14.53 29.43 14.89
N GLU A 52 -14.71 29.19 16.19
CA GLU A 52 -15.18 27.91 16.69
C GLU A 52 -16.55 27.56 16.11
N TRP A 53 -16.70 26.29 15.71
CA TRP A 53 -17.97 25.81 15.18
C TRP A 53 -18.99 25.66 16.32
N THR A 54 -20.09 26.41 16.23
CA THR A 54 -21.18 26.34 17.18
C THR A 54 -22.20 25.27 16.80
N ALA A 55 -23.10 24.91 17.73
CA ALA A 55 -24.21 24.01 17.42
C ALA A 55 -25.14 24.53 16.31
N ALA A 56 -25.24 25.85 16.13
CA ALA A 56 -26.00 26.45 15.03
C ALA A 56 -25.31 26.23 13.67
N ASP A 57 -23.97 26.20 13.66
CA ASP A 57 -23.16 25.91 12.46
C ASP A 57 -23.38 24.49 11.95
N PHE A 58 -23.46 23.53 12.86
CA PHE A 58 -23.80 22.15 12.50
C PHE A 58 -25.24 22.02 11.99
N LYS A 59 -26.20 22.75 12.57
CA LYS A 59 -27.59 22.74 12.10
C LYS A 59 -27.75 23.30 10.69
N ARG A 60 -26.95 24.29 10.31
CA ARG A 60 -26.96 24.88 8.95
C ARG A 60 -26.06 24.15 7.95
N ALA A 61 -25.25 23.19 8.40
CA ALA A 61 -24.35 22.46 7.53
C ALA A 61 -25.11 21.63 6.49
N ARG A 62 -24.63 21.64 5.25
CA ARG A 62 -25.20 20.90 4.12
C ARG A 62 -24.20 19.88 3.60
N PRO A 63 -24.66 18.73 3.05
CA PRO A 63 -23.76 17.75 2.47
C PRO A 63 -22.87 18.37 1.38
N ALA A 64 -21.59 17.99 1.35
CA ALA A 64 -20.63 18.47 0.36
C ALA A 64 -21.12 18.26 -1.09
N SER A 65 -21.88 17.20 -1.35
CA SER A 65 -22.47 16.92 -2.66
C SER A 65 -23.49 17.97 -3.12
N GLN A 66 -24.05 18.76 -2.21
CA GLN A 66 -25.00 19.83 -2.52
C GLN A 66 -24.35 21.20 -2.68
N VAL A 67 -23.21 21.44 -2.01
CA VAL A 67 -22.55 22.75 -1.97
C VAL A 67 -21.31 22.82 -2.87
N VAL A 68 -20.63 21.69 -3.08
CA VAL A 68 -19.44 21.57 -3.95
C VAL A 68 -19.51 20.28 -4.79
N PRO A 69 -20.52 20.14 -5.67
CA PRO A 69 -20.77 18.90 -6.41
C PRO A 69 -19.60 18.47 -7.30
N GLU A 70 -18.85 19.41 -7.87
CA GLU A 70 -17.71 19.15 -8.77
C GLU A 70 -16.55 18.44 -8.05
N ILE A 71 -16.15 18.94 -6.88
CA ILE A 71 -15.09 18.34 -6.05
C ILE A 71 -15.52 16.94 -5.59
N VAL A 72 -16.79 16.79 -5.20
CA VAL A 72 -17.32 15.48 -4.79
C VAL A 72 -17.33 14.51 -5.95
N ALA A 73 -17.70 14.95 -7.15
CA ALA A 73 -17.66 14.10 -8.35
C ALA A 73 -16.22 13.68 -8.68
N GLU A 74 -15.24 14.58 -8.55
CA GLU A 74 -13.83 14.29 -8.77
C GLU A 74 -13.26 13.31 -7.72
N TYR A 75 -13.52 13.53 -6.43
CA TYR A 75 -13.06 12.64 -5.36
C TYR A 75 -13.78 11.29 -5.32
N ARG A 76 -15.05 11.23 -5.77
CA ARG A 76 -15.79 9.97 -5.94
C ARG A 76 -15.27 9.12 -7.09
N ARG A 77 -14.42 9.66 -7.98
CA ARG A 77 -13.57 8.85 -8.89
C ARG A 77 -12.44 8.13 -8.14
N GLY A 78 -12.60 7.89 -6.83
CA GLY A 78 -11.69 7.18 -5.97
C GLY A 78 -11.27 5.83 -6.57
N ARG A 79 -9.99 5.51 -6.36
CA ARG A 79 -9.23 4.32 -6.80
C ARG A 79 -9.96 3.49 -7.86
N GLY A 80 -9.53 3.66 -9.12
CA GLY A 80 -10.04 2.90 -10.25
C GLY A 80 -10.08 1.39 -9.97
N PRO A 81 -10.95 0.65 -10.68
CA PRO A 81 -11.17 -0.78 -10.46
C PRO A 81 -9.84 -1.51 -10.35
N GLN A 82 -9.74 -2.42 -9.39
CA GLN A 82 -8.53 -3.18 -9.12
C GLN A 82 -8.07 -3.88 -10.40
N LYS A 83 -7.04 -3.34 -11.05
CA LYS A 83 -6.60 -3.73 -12.40
C LYS A 83 -6.09 -5.18 -12.49
N THR A 84 -5.76 -5.79 -11.36
CA THR A 84 -5.24 -7.16 -11.29
C THR A 84 -6.31 -8.13 -10.78
N PRO A 85 -6.42 -9.34 -11.37
CA PRO A 85 -7.28 -10.40 -10.84
C PRO A 85 -6.99 -10.63 -9.36
N THR A 86 -8.02 -10.51 -8.52
CA THR A 86 -7.90 -10.74 -7.08
C THR A 86 -7.56 -12.21 -6.84
N LYS A 87 -6.54 -12.47 -6.03
CA LYS A 87 -6.23 -13.83 -5.56
C LYS A 87 -7.50 -14.42 -4.93
N ARG A 88 -7.91 -15.61 -5.36
CA ARG A 88 -9.08 -16.29 -4.78
C ARG A 88 -8.63 -17.06 -3.54
N LEU A 89 -9.30 -16.83 -2.41
CA LEU A 89 -9.11 -17.64 -1.21
C LEU A 89 -9.74 -19.01 -1.48
N VAL A 90 -8.94 -20.07 -1.39
CA VAL A 90 -9.38 -21.46 -1.53
C VAL A 90 -8.84 -22.28 -0.36
N SER A 91 -9.64 -23.24 0.11
CA SER A 91 -9.19 -24.23 1.10
C SER A 91 -8.48 -25.37 0.36
N LEU A 92 -7.15 -25.44 0.48
CA LEU A 92 -6.31 -26.47 -0.13
C LEU A 92 -5.57 -27.23 0.98
N ARG A 93 -5.57 -28.55 0.92
CA ARG A 93 -4.76 -29.41 1.78
C ARG A 93 -3.38 -29.62 1.15
N LEU A 94 -2.33 -29.37 1.92
CA LEU A 94 -0.94 -29.59 1.53
C LEU A 94 -0.32 -30.63 2.47
N SER A 95 0.71 -31.33 2.02
CA SER A 95 1.44 -32.25 2.89
C SER A 95 2.14 -31.50 4.03
N GLN A 96 2.36 -32.20 5.13
CA GLN A 96 3.01 -31.65 6.32
C GLN A 96 4.42 -31.13 6.00
N GLU A 97 5.22 -31.91 5.27
CA GLU A 97 6.57 -31.55 4.83
C GLU A 97 6.61 -30.22 4.06
N VAL A 98 5.65 -29.99 3.15
CA VAL A 98 5.56 -28.75 2.37
C VAL A 98 5.24 -27.58 3.29
N LEU A 99 4.28 -27.74 4.20
CA LEU A 99 3.93 -26.68 5.16
C LEU A 99 5.10 -26.34 6.06
N ASP A 100 5.81 -27.33 6.59
CA ASP A 100 6.94 -27.12 7.50
C ASP A 100 8.11 -26.43 6.79
N HIS A 101 8.44 -26.88 5.58
CA HIS A 101 9.46 -26.24 4.76
C HIS A 101 9.17 -24.75 4.54
N PHE A 102 7.95 -24.39 4.11
CA PHE A 102 7.62 -23.00 3.84
C PHE A 102 7.45 -22.19 5.13
N LYS A 103 6.82 -22.73 6.18
CA LYS A 103 6.66 -22.01 7.46
C LYS A 103 7.99 -21.71 8.13
N ALA A 104 8.98 -22.60 8.02
CA ALA A 104 10.33 -22.38 8.53
C ALA A 104 11.01 -21.14 7.92
N THR A 105 10.57 -20.71 6.74
CA THR A 105 11.11 -19.50 6.09
C THR A 105 10.63 -18.19 6.72
N GLY A 106 9.64 -18.22 7.63
CA GLY A 106 9.15 -17.07 8.38
C GLY A 106 7.94 -16.35 7.75
N PRO A 107 7.67 -15.10 8.15
CA PRO A 107 6.58 -14.29 7.60
C PRO A 107 6.55 -14.28 6.06
N GLY A 108 5.37 -14.26 5.46
CA GLY A 108 5.24 -14.29 3.99
C GLY A 108 5.47 -15.65 3.33
N TRP A 109 5.57 -16.75 4.09
CA TRP A 109 5.64 -18.11 3.55
C TRP A 109 4.51 -18.45 2.56
N GLN A 110 3.30 -17.91 2.77
CA GLN A 110 2.16 -18.05 1.85
C GLN A 110 2.43 -17.42 0.46
N THR A 111 3.13 -16.29 0.43
CA THR A 111 3.54 -15.66 -0.85
C THR A 111 4.62 -16.48 -1.55
N ARG A 112 5.53 -17.10 -0.77
CA ARG A 112 6.59 -17.97 -1.31
C ARG A 112 6.00 -19.24 -1.93
N ILE A 113 5.03 -19.88 -1.29
CA ILE A 113 4.38 -21.06 -1.86
C ILE A 113 3.53 -20.72 -3.11
N ASP A 114 2.81 -19.59 -3.12
CA ASP A 114 2.11 -19.09 -4.32
C ASP A 114 3.08 -18.88 -5.49
N THR A 115 4.26 -18.33 -5.22
CA THR A 115 5.31 -18.10 -6.23
C THR A 115 5.87 -19.43 -6.75
N ALA A 116 6.08 -20.42 -5.90
CA ALA A 116 6.53 -21.75 -6.30
C ALA A 116 5.50 -22.44 -7.21
N LEU A 117 4.22 -22.40 -6.84
CA LEU A 117 3.14 -22.98 -7.64
C LEU A 117 3.03 -22.30 -9.02
N LYS A 118 3.16 -20.97 -9.10
CA LYS A 118 3.17 -20.24 -10.38
C LYS A 118 4.29 -20.68 -11.31
N LYS A 119 5.50 -20.93 -10.78
CA LYS A 119 6.63 -21.43 -11.59
C LYS A 119 6.32 -22.80 -12.20
N VAL A 120 5.63 -23.67 -11.46
CA VAL A 120 5.22 -25.00 -11.94
C VAL A 120 4.15 -24.88 -13.02
N VAL A 121 3.11 -24.06 -12.81
CA VAL A 121 2.06 -23.82 -13.82
C VAL A 121 2.65 -23.25 -15.11
N GLY A 122 3.52 -22.25 -15.02
CA GLY A 122 4.20 -21.67 -16.19
C GLY A 122 5.11 -22.66 -16.92
N ARG A 123 5.73 -23.61 -16.21
CA ARG A 123 6.54 -24.68 -16.80
C ARG A 123 5.67 -25.76 -17.47
N SER A 124 4.53 -26.11 -16.87
CA SER A 124 3.59 -27.09 -17.40
C SER A 124 2.95 -26.60 -18.71
N GLY A 125 2.55 -25.31 -18.76
CA GLY A 125 1.99 -24.69 -19.97
C GLY A 125 2.97 -24.58 -21.14
N ARG A 126 4.28 -24.72 -20.90
CA ARG A 126 5.30 -24.78 -21.96
C ARG A 126 5.49 -26.20 -22.51
N LYS A 127 5.29 -27.25 -21.69
CA LYS A 127 5.38 -28.64 -22.16
C LYS A 127 4.19 -29.06 -23.04
N SER A 128 2.97 -28.63 -22.73
CA SER A 128 1.79 -29.09 -23.50
C SER A 128 1.76 -28.56 -24.95
N LYS A 129 2.44 -27.44 -25.22
CA LYS A 129 2.52 -26.83 -26.56
C LYS A 129 3.50 -27.54 -27.51
N ASN A 130 4.42 -28.35 -27.00
CA ASN A 130 5.47 -29.00 -27.79
C ASN A 130 5.17 -30.46 -28.15
N VAL A 131 3.94 -30.95 -27.92
CA VAL A 131 3.57 -32.37 -28.13
C VAL A 131 2.63 -32.56 -29.36
N HIS A 132 2.32 -31.49 -30.10
CA HIS A 132 1.51 -31.55 -31.33
C HIS A 132 2.31 -31.01 -32.52
N GLY A 133 3.30 -31.77 -32.98
CA GLY A 133 4.09 -31.49 -34.18
C GLY A 133 4.45 -32.79 -34.86
#